data_AF-A0A1X7UA26-F1
#
_entry.id   AF-A0A1X7UA26-F1
#
_cell.length_a   1.000
_cell.length_b   1.000
_cell.length_c   1.000
_cell.angle_alpha   90.00
_cell.angle_beta   90.00
_cell.angle_gamma   90.00
#
_symmetry.space_group_name_H-M   'P 1'
#
loop_
_entity.id
_entity.type
_entity.pdbx_description
1 polymer ?
#
loop_
_entity_poly.entity_id
_entity_poly.type
_entity_poly.pdbx_seq_one_letter_code
_entity_poly.pdbx_strand_id
1 'polypeptide(L)'
;MPERHTGQHTADKLLKVADDWHLLSGNKTAACIRDNAANAVSGLRLTRWDHFGCAAHSLQLCVNAGLEVSAISQMIAFSRKIIGHFKHSVIAMTGLCEKKAQLNVPDHQLVQDVSNRWNSTFYMLERLADLRVAIYAVIHDPSFTKPEH
;
A
#
# COMPACT_ATOMS: atom_id res chain seq x y z
N MET A 1 -17.96 16.97 20.21
CA MET A 1 -18.10 16.87 18.74
C MET A 1 -16.69 16.82 18.16
N PRO A 2 -16.29 15.81 17.37
CA PRO A 2 -14.98 15.85 16.72
C PRO A 2 -14.96 17.06 15.78
N GLU A 3 -13.92 17.88 15.86
CA GLU A 3 -13.75 19.06 15.02
C GLU A 3 -13.84 18.66 13.53
N ARG A 4 -14.70 19.34 12.76
CA ARG A 4 -14.80 19.09 11.32
C ARG A 4 -13.46 19.45 10.69
N HIS A 5 -12.83 18.49 10.01
CA HIS A 5 -11.63 18.69 9.20
C HIS A 5 -11.94 19.56 7.96
N THR A 6 -12.23 20.84 8.16
CA THR A 6 -12.43 21.82 7.10
C THR A 6 -11.10 22.42 6.67
N GLY A 7 -11.04 22.97 5.45
CA GLY A 7 -9.86 23.72 5.00
C GLY A 7 -9.51 24.88 5.96
N GLN A 8 -10.51 25.56 6.53
CA GLN A 8 -10.28 26.62 7.52
C GLN A 8 -9.56 26.10 8.76
N HIS A 9 -10.03 24.99 9.33
CA HIS A 9 -9.40 24.41 10.51
C HIS A 9 -7.94 23.99 10.23
N THR A 10 -7.70 23.41 9.05
CA THR A 10 -6.33 23.09 8.60
C THR A 10 -5.46 24.34 8.52
N ALA A 11 -5.97 25.44 7.95
CA ALA A 11 -5.24 26.70 7.85
C ALA A 11 -4.91 27.27 9.23
N ASP A 12 -5.89 27.33 10.14
CA ASP A 12 -5.73 27.88 11.48
C ASP A 12 -4.66 27.12 12.28
N LYS A 13 -4.68 25.78 12.21
CA LYS A 13 -3.68 24.93 12.86
C LYS A 13 -2.28 25.15 12.28
N LEU A 14 -2.16 25.25 10.96
CA LEU A 14 -0.86 25.47 10.31
C LEU A 14 -0.27 26.84 10.64
N LEU A 15 -1.10 27.89 10.61
CA LEU A 15 -0.68 29.24 10.99
C LEU A 15 -0.27 29.30 12.46
N LYS A 16 -1.03 28.65 13.34
CA LYS A 16 -0.68 28.55 14.77
C LYS A 16 0.69 27.88 14.95
N VAL A 17 0.92 26.72 14.31
CA VAL A 17 2.22 26.04 14.41
C VAL A 17 3.35 26.90 13.84
N ALA A 18 3.12 27.62 12.74
CA ALA A 18 4.13 28.52 12.20
C ALA A 18 4.42 29.72 13.12
N ASP A 19 3.43 30.22 13.86
CA ASP A 19 3.60 31.27 14.86
C ASP A 19 4.38 30.77 16.09
N ASP A 20 3.99 29.61 16.61
CA ASP A 20 4.65 28.93 17.73
C ASP A 20 6.15 28.69 17.44
N TRP A 21 6.51 28.50 16.17
CA TRP A 21 7.89 28.29 15.71
C TRP A 21 8.55 29.56 15.15
N HIS A 22 7.90 30.72 15.26
CA HIS A 22 8.39 32.03 14.79
C HIS A 22 8.82 32.05 13.31
N LEU A 23 8.06 31.31 12.48
CA LEU A 23 8.24 31.20 11.04
C LEU A 23 7.46 32.28 10.26
N LEU A 24 6.40 32.81 10.86
CA LEU A 24 5.62 33.91 10.28
C LEU A 24 6.43 35.22 10.20
N SER A 25 7.33 35.42 11.15
CA SER A 25 8.22 36.59 11.22
C SER A 25 9.39 36.45 10.25
N GLY A 26 9.44 37.30 9.22
CA GLY A 26 10.57 37.39 8.30
C GLY A 26 10.49 36.53 7.04
N ASN A 27 9.29 36.09 6.64
CA ASN A 27 9.04 35.32 5.40
C ASN A 27 9.93 34.06 5.27
N LYS A 28 10.02 33.27 6.35
CA LYS A 28 10.93 32.11 6.42
C LYS A 28 10.39 30.88 5.71
N THR A 29 9.11 30.85 5.37
CA THR A 29 8.48 29.74 4.66
C THR A 29 8.68 29.90 3.16
N ALA A 30 9.46 28.98 2.56
CA ALA A 30 9.68 28.98 1.10
C ALA A 30 8.51 28.33 0.34
N ALA A 31 8.03 27.16 0.77
CA ALA A 31 6.86 26.49 0.21
C ALA A 31 6.38 25.31 1.08
N CYS A 32 5.13 24.89 0.90
CA CYS A 32 4.56 23.71 1.54
C CYS A 32 4.23 22.59 0.53
N ILE A 33 4.54 21.34 0.89
CA ILE A 33 4.12 20.16 0.12
C ILE A 33 2.89 19.56 0.78
N ARG A 34 1.84 19.32 -0.01
CA ARG A 34 0.54 18.79 0.47
C ARG A 34 0.11 17.57 -0.33
N ASP A 35 -0.77 16.74 0.23
CA ASP A 35 -1.47 15.73 -0.57
C ASP A 35 -2.56 16.37 -1.46
N ASN A 36 -3.25 15.58 -2.28
CA ASN A 36 -4.31 16.10 -3.16
C ASN A 36 -5.68 16.19 -2.48
N ALA A 37 -5.77 16.05 -1.15
CA ALA A 37 -7.05 16.13 -0.45
C ALA A 37 -7.63 17.54 -0.53
N ALA A 38 -8.94 17.64 -0.79
CA ALA A 38 -9.62 18.92 -0.99
C ALA A 38 -9.45 19.88 0.20
N ASN A 39 -9.47 19.35 1.43
CA ASN A 39 -9.29 20.14 2.65
C ASN A 39 -7.86 20.67 2.79
N ALA A 40 -6.84 19.88 2.43
CA ALA A 40 -5.45 20.30 2.45
C ALA A 40 -5.18 21.41 1.41
N VAL A 41 -5.73 21.25 0.20
CA VAL A 41 -5.66 22.26 -0.86
C VAL A 41 -6.36 23.55 -0.43
N SER A 42 -7.58 23.45 0.08
CA SER A 42 -8.33 24.62 0.54
C SER A 42 -7.65 25.31 1.72
N GLY A 43 -7.09 24.54 2.67
CA GLY A 43 -6.41 25.09 3.84
C GLY A 43 -5.15 25.86 3.48
N LEU A 44 -4.28 25.30 2.63
CA LEU A 44 -3.07 26.01 2.21
C LEU A 44 -3.34 27.23 1.32
N ARG A 45 -4.45 27.24 0.56
CA ARG A 45 -4.87 28.46 -0.15
C ARG A 45 -5.20 29.60 0.82
N LEU A 46 -5.77 29.29 1.99
CA LEU A 46 -6.12 30.29 3.00
C LEU A 46 -4.89 30.86 3.71
N THR A 47 -3.80 30.10 3.85
CA THR A 47 -2.56 30.59 4.46
C THR A 47 -1.79 31.55 3.54
N ARG A 48 -2.10 31.57 2.24
CA ARG A 48 -1.39 32.31 1.18
C ARG A 48 0.09 31.94 1.05
N TRP A 49 0.49 30.76 1.52
CA TRP A 49 1.83 30.23 1.30
C TRP A 49 1.94 29.61 -0.09
N ASP A 50 3.12 29.68 -0.69
CA ASP A 50 3.43 28.87 -1.86
C ASP A 50 3.28 27.39 -1.51
N HIS A 51 2.63 26.62 -2.38
CA HIS A 51 2.37 25.21 -2.09
C HIS A 51 2.29 24.34 -3.34
N PHE A 52 2.77 23.11 -3.22
CA PHE A 52 2.82 22.14 -4.31
C PHE A 52 2.16 20.82 -3.92
N GLY A 53 1.64 20.11 -4.92
CA GLY A 53 1.17 18.74 -4.74
C GLY A 53 2.34 17.80 -4.50
N CYS A 54 2.15 16.83 -3.62
CA CYS A 54 3.14 15.80 -3.35
C CYS A 54 3.29 14.90 -4.59
N ALA A 55 4.53 14.81 -5.11
CA ALA A 55 4.86 13.96 -6.25
C ALA A 55 4.59 12.48 -5.95
N ALA A 56 4.95 12.01 -4.74
CA ALA A 56 4.70 10.63 -4.33
C ALA A 56 3.20 10.30 -4.27
N HIS A 57 2.36 11.25 -3.82
CA HIS A 57 0.91 11.08 -3.82
C HIS A 57 0.33 11.11 -5.24
N SER A 58 0.88 11.91 -6.13
CA SER A 58 0.47 11.93 -7.54
C SER A 58 0.83 10.61 -8.23
N LEU A 59 2.02 10.07 -7.97
CA LEU A 59 2.44 8.75 -8.44
C LEU A 59 1.53 7.64 -7.89
N GLN A 60 1.17 7.70 -6.60
CA GLN A 60 0.21 6.78 -5.98
C GLN A 60 -1.10 6.71 -6.76
N LEU A 61 -1.65 7.87 -7.16
CA LEU A 61 -2.90 7.94 -7.91
C LEU A 61 -2.76 7.27 -9.28
N CYS A 62 -1.66 7.52 -10.00
CA CYS A 62 -1.37 6.87 -11.28
C CYS A 62 -1.26 5.35 -11.15
N VAL A 63 -0.54 4.88 -10.13
CA VAL A 63 -0.39 3.44 -9.86
C VAL A 63 -1.74 2.82 -9.52
N ASN A 64 -2.53 3.45 -8.64
CA ASN A 64 -3.86 2.95 -8.27
C ASN A 64 -4.78 2.83 -9.49
N ALA A 65 -4.80 3.83 -10.37
CA ALA A 65 -5.56 3.77 -11.61
C ALA A 65 -5.13 2.58 -12.49
N GLY A 66 -3.83 2.27 -12.55
CA GLY A 66 -3.32 1.08 -13.22
C GLY A 66 -3.75 -0.23 -12.55
N LEU A 67 -3.73 -0.29 -11.22
CA LEU A 67 -4.13 -1.48 -10.45
C LEU A 67 -5.65 -1.76 -10.54
N GLU A 68 -6.47 -0.74 -10.81
CA GLU A 68 -7.92 -0.85 -11.00
C GLU A 68 -8.31 -1.41 -12.37
N VAL A 69 -7.41 -1.44 -13.36
CA VAL A 69 -7.65 -2.07 -14.66
C VAL A 69 -8.13 -3.51 -14.45
N SER A 70 -9.27 -3.87 -15.07
CA SER A 70 -10.00 -5.11 -14.77
C SER A 70 -9.12 -6.37 -14.78
N ALA A 71 -8.27 -6.54 -15.79
CA ALA A 71 -7.38 -7.70 -15.88
C ALA A 71 -6.36 -7.74 -14.72
N ILE A 72 -5.83 -6.58 -14.31
CA ILE A 72 -4.85 -6.45 -13.23
C ILE A 72 -5.53 -6.67 -11.88
N SER A 73 -6.69 -6.05 -11.63
CA SER A 73 -7.43 -6.23 -10.38
C SER A 73 -7.91 -7.67 -10.18
N GLN A 74 -8.31 -8.36 -11.24
CA GLN A 74 -8.62 -9.79 -11.21
C GLN A 74 -7.40 -10.65 -10.86
N MET A 75 -6.24 -10.38 -11.47
CA MET A 75 -4.99 -11.07 -11.14
C MET A 75 -4.63 -10.87 -9.67
N ILE A 76 -4.71 -9.64 -9.15
CA ILE A 76 -4.44 -9.32 -7.74
C ILE A 76 -5.42 -10.05 -6.82
N ALA A 77 -6.71 -10.10 -7.17
CA ALA A 77 -7.70 -10.86 -6.40
C ALA A 77 -7.37 -12.36 -6.37
N PHE A 78 -6.93 -12.93 -7.49
CA PHE A 78 -6.47 -14.32 -7.56
C PHE A 78 -5.21 -14.55 -6.72
N SER A 79 -4.23 -13.65 -6.78
CA SER A 79 -3.04 -13.66 -5.92
C SER A 79 -3.41 -13.69 -4.43
N ARG A 80 -4.38 -12.86 -4.00
CA ARG A 80 -4.89 -12.88 -2.62
C ARG A 80 -5.52 -14.23 -2.25
N LYS A 81 -6.23 -14.88 -3.18
CA LYS A 81 -6.82 -16.21 -2.95
C LYS A 81 -5.76 -17.28 -2.73
N ILE A 82 -4.71 -17.31 -3.56
CA ILE A 82 -3.57 -18.23 -3.39
C ILE A 82 -2.99 -18.04 -1.99
N ILE A 83 -2.63 -16.80 -1.64
CA ILE A 83 -2.01 -16.52 -0.33
C ILE A 83 -2.96 -16.87 0.82
N GLY A 84 -4.24 -16.57 0.67
CA GLY A 84 -5.28 -16.97 1.62
C GLY A 84 -5.30 -18.47 1.87
N HIS A 85 -5.28 -19.28 0.81
CA HIS A 85 -5.23 -20.74 0.93
C HIS A 85 -4.05 -21.20 1.81
N PHE A 86 -2.84 -20.74 1.51
CA PHE A 86 -1.66 -21.11 2.30
C PHE A 86 -1.73 -20.60 3.74
N LYS A 87 -2.22 -19.38 3.97
CA LYS A 87 -2.34 -18.83 5.33
C LYS A 87 -3.40 -19.53 6.18
N HIS A 88 -4.45 -20.10 5.56
CA HIS A 88 -5.51 -20.81 6.27
C HIS A 88 -5.24 -22.31 6.44
N SER A 89 -4.40 -22.91 5.60
CA SER A 89 -4.05 -24.33 5.67
C SER A 89 -2.65 -24.54 6.25
N VAL A 90 -2.60 -25.03 7.49
CA VAL A 90 -1.33 -25.42 8.14
C VAL A 90 -0.59 -26.45 7.28
N ILE A 91 -1.33 -27.39 6.68
CA ILE A 91 -0.74 -28.45 5.83
C ILE A 91 -0.09 -27.83 4.59
N ALA A 92 -0.79 -26.92 3.89
CA ALA A 92 -0.23 -26.26 2.71
C ALA A 92 0.97 -25.37 3.05
N MET A 93 0.92 -24.66 4.19
CA MET A 93 2.04 -23.84 4.65
C MET A 93 3.27 -24.69 5.00
N THR A 94 3.09 -25.84 5.66
CA THR A 94 4.17 -26.79 5.93
C THR A 94 4.76 -27.32 4.62
N GLY A 95 3.91 -27.74 3.68
CA GLY A 95 4.34 -28.15 2.35
C GLY A 95 5.13 -27.05 1.63
N LEU A 96 4.74 -25.79 1.77
CA LEU A 96 5.48 -24.67 1.19
C LEU A 96 6.87 -24.55 1.80
N CYS A 97 7.00 -24.66 3.12
CA CYS A 97 8.31 -24.66 3.78
C CYS A 97 9.20 -25.81 3.30
N GLU A 98 8.65 -27.02 3.17
CA GLU A 98 9.37 -28.19 2.68
C GLU A 98 9.81 -28.03 1.22
N LYS A 99 8.89 -27.63 0.33
CA LYS A 99 9.20 -27.44 -1.09
C LYS A 99 10.17 -26.28 -1.30
N LYS A 100 10.12 -25.23 -0.47
CA LYS A 100 11.10 -24.14 -0.53
C LYS A 100 12.53 -24.66 -0.29
N ALA A 101 12.70 -25.47 0.75
CA ALA A 101 13.98 -26.09 1.08
C ALA A 101 14.44 -27.09 0.00
N GLN A 102 13.55 -27.95 -0.49
CA GLN A 102 13.86 -28.95 -1.52
C GLN A 102 14.25 -28.33 -2.87
N LEU A 103 13.61 -27.22 -3.25
CA LEU A 103 13.83 -26.56 -4.54
C LEU A 103 14.87 -25.44 -4.49
N ASN A 104 15.47 -25.19 -3.31
CA ASN A 104 16.46 -24.15 -3.08
C ASN A 104 16.01 -22.75 -3.56
N VAL A 105 14.73 -22.42 -3.32
CA VAL A 105 14.18 -21.08 -3.62
C VAL A 105 14.32 -20.16 -2.39
N PRO A 106 14.28 -18.83 -2.56
CA PRO A 106 14.42 -17.91 -1.44
C PRO A 106 13.44 -18.20 -0.31
N ASP A 107 13.92 -18.14 0.94
CA ASP A 107 13.07 -18.34 2.12
C ASP A 107 12.26 -17.08 2.47
N HIS A 108 11.45 -16.64 1.51
CA HIS A 108 10.53 -15.55 1.72
C HIS A 108 9.22 -16.05 2.35
N GLN A 109 8.61 -15.17 3.15
CA GLN A 109 7.25 -15.38 3.66
C GLN A 109 6.22 -14.85 2.65
N LEU A 110 5.07 -15.51 2.57
CA LEU A 110 3.93 -15.00 1.83
C LEU A 110 3.33 -13.79 2.57
N VAL A 111 3.26 -12.66 1.88
CA VAL A 111 2.70 -11.41 2.40
C VAL A 111 1.39 -11.09 1.69
N GLN A 112 0.40 -10.57 2.42
CA GLN A 112 -0.86 -10.14 1.83
C GLN A 112 -0.85 -8.62 1.71
N ASP A 113 -1.38 -8.10 0.62
CA ASP A 113 -1.39 -6.67 0.38
C ASP A 113 -2.44 -5.94 1.21
N VAL A 114 -2.24 -4.63 1.31
CA VAL A 114 -3.18 -3.66 1.90
C VAL A 114 -3.60 -2.73 0.77
N SER A 115 -4.87 -2.80 0.39
CA SER A 115 -5.43 -2.22 -0.85
C SER A 115 -5.13 -0.73 -1.07
N ASN A 116 -4.86 0.05 -0.03
CA ASN A 116 -4.57 1.48 -0.12
C ASN A 116 -3.07 1.83 -0.20
N ARG A 117 -2.17 0.83 -0.27
CA ARG A 117 -0.71 1.02 -0.35
C ARG A 117 -0.14 0.16 -1.47
N TRP A 118 0.05 0.75 -2.65
CA TRP A 118 0.62 0.06 -3.83
C TRP A 118 1.88 -0.77 -3.54
N ASN A 119 2.78 -0.26 -2.68
CA ASN A 119 3.99 -0.98 -2.27
C ASN A 119 3.66 -2.38 -1.72
N SER A 120 2.58 -2.51 -0.95
CA SER A 120 2.18 -3.81 -0.39
C SER A 120 1.68 -4.77 -1.48
N THR A 121 0.98 -4.27 -2.50
CA THR A 121 0.58 -5.07 -3.67
C THR A 121 1.81 -5.49 -4.47
N PHE A 122 2.77 -4.59 -4.67
CA PHE A 122 4.04 -4.92 -5.31
C PHE A 122 4.77 -6.07 -4.58
N TYR A 123 4.98 -5.94 -3.26
CA TYR A 123 5.65 -6.99 -2.49
C TYR A 123 4.88 -8.31 -2.49
N MET A 124 3.55 -8.29 -2.43
CA MET A 124 2.73 -9.50 -2.53
C MET A 124 2.97 -10.23 -3.86
N LEU A 125 2.94 -9.50 -4.98
CA LEU A 125 3.14 -10.07 -6.31
C LEU A 125 4.58 -10.56 -6.50
N GLU A 126 5.56 -9.81 -6.00
CA GLU A 126 6.98 -10.19 -6.01
C GLU A 126 7.20 -11.50 -5.25
N ARG A 127 6.63 -11.65 -4.03
CA ARG A 127 6.75 -12.90 -3.26
C ARG A 127 6.12 -14.09 -3.95
N LEU A 128 4.98 -13.90 -4.62
CA LEU A 128 4.37 -14.97 -5.40
C LEU A 128 5.24 -15.36 -6.60
N ALA A 129 5.88 -14.40 -7.27
CA ALA A 129 6.79 -14.66 -8.37
C ALA A 129 8.04 -15.43 -7.91
N ASP A 130 8.67 -15.01 -6.79
CA ASP A 130 9.84 -15.68 -6.20
C ASP A 130 9.55 -17.14 -5.82
N LEU A 131 8.37 -17.37 -5.23
CA LEU A 131 7.97 -18.66 -4.69
C LEU A 131 7.16 -19.52 -5.67
N ARG A 132 6.99 -19.08 -6.92
CA ARG A 132 6.05 -19.68 -7.88
C ARG A 132 6.24 -21.20 -8.05
N VAL A 133 7.49 -21.67 -8.06
CA VAL A 133 7.80 -23.09 -8.29
C VAL A 133 7.42 -23.93 -7.06
N ALA A 134 7.71 -23.43 -5.86
CA ALA A 134 7.33 -24.11 -4.62
C ALA A 134 5.80 -24.08 -4.40
N ILE A 135 5.15 -22.95 -4.67
CA ILE A 135 3.69 -22.83 -4.63
C ILE A 135 3.03 -23.83 -5.59
N TYR A 136 3.50 -23.88 -6.84
CA TYR A 136 3.00 -24.81 -7.84
C TYR A 136 3.16 -26.27 -7.39
N ALA A 137 4.32 -26.62 -6.84
CA ALA A 137 4.61 -27.96 -6.34
C ALA A 137 3.67 -28.36 -5.19
N VAL A 138 3.33 -27.45 -4.28
CA VAL A 138 2.39 -27.75 -3.18
C VAL A 138 0.96 -27.92 -3.68
N ILE A 139 0.49 -27.02 -4.55
CA ILE A 139 -0.89 -27.05 -5.05
C ILE A 139 -1.20 -28.35 -5.81
N HIS A 140 -0.21 -28.89 -6.52
CA HIS A 140 -0.36 -30.13 -7.30
C HIS A 140 0.06 -31.39 -6.54
N ASP A 141 0.48 -31.27 -5.28
CA ASP A 141 0.84 -32.41 -4.44
C ASP A 141 -0.35 -32.77 -3.53
N PRO A 142 -1.00 -33.93 -3.76
CA PRO A 142 -2.18 -34.34 -3.01
C PRO A 142 -1.91 -34.60 -1.52
N SER A 143 -0.65 -34.71 -1.13
CA SER A 143 -0.23 -34.83 0.27
C SER A 143 -0.46 -33.53 1.05
N PHE A 144 -0.41 -32.39 0.34
CA PHE A 144 -0.55 -31.06 0.94
C PHE A 144 -1.86 -30.37 0.60
N THR A 145 -2.42 -30.68 -0.57
CA THR A 145 -3.63 -30.02 -1.09
C THR A 145 -4.60 -31.09 -1.60
N LYS A 146 -5.74 -31.27 -0.91
CA LYS A 146 -6.77 -32.19 -1.39
C LYS A 146 -7.48 -31.58 -2.61
N PRO A 147 -7.78 -32.34 -3.68
CA PRO A 147 -8.62 -31.85 -4.76
C PRO A 147 -9.98 -31.44 -4.19
N GLU A 148 -10.45 -30.24 -4.55
CA GLU A 148 -11.81 -29.83 -4.25
C GLU A 148 -12.77 -30.73 -5.06
N HIS A 149 -13.72 -31.37 -4.36
CA HIS A 149 -14.75 -32.22 -4.95
C HIS A 149 -15.77 -31.42 -5.77
#